data_AF-A0A349SDT0-F1
#
_entry.id   AF-A0A349SDT0-F1
#
_cell.length_a   1.000
_cell.length_b   1.000
_cell.length_c   1.000
_cell.angle_alpha   90.00
_cell.angle_beta   90.00
_cell.angle_gamma   90.00
#
_symmetry.space_group_name_H-M   'P 1'
#
loop_
_entity.id
_entity.type
_entity.pdbx_description
1 polymer ?
#
loop_
_entity_poly.entity_id
_entity_poly.type
_entity_poly.pdbx_seq_one_letter_code
_entity_poly.pdbx_strand_id
1 'polypeptide(L)'
;MRQAKLLKILTKSFWLIILCVSASTLLCMVPASGDTHITALSPSKGQPRIVKLLNYFVQRHHYRKVKLNDELSAHIFDRYLESLDPNRSFLYATDVQKFSHLRSRLDDQLRRAQLAAVFSLFN
;
A
#
# COMPACT_ATOMS: atom_id res chain seq x y z
N MET A 1 55.21 -8.32 42.97
CA MET A 1 54.93 -7.05 42.23
C MET A 1 54.19 -7.22 40.89
N ARG A 2 54.09 -8.41 40.28
CA ARG A 2 53.41 -8.59 38.96
C ARG A 2 51.87 -8.65 39.01
N GLN A 3 51.28 -9.13 40.12
CA GLN A 3 49.82 -9.31 40.25
C GLN A 3 49.03 -7.97 40.32
N ALA A 4 49.57 -6.95 41.00
CA ALA A 4 48.92 -5.65 41.14
C ALA A 4 48.88 -4.82 39.85
N LYS A 5 49.75 -5.11 38.87
CA LYS A 5 49.74 -4.44 37.55
C LYS A 5 48.65 -5.01 36.64
N LEU A 6 48.39 -6.31 36.69
CA LEU A 6 47.39 -6.98 35.84
C LEU A 6 45.96 -6.60 36.23
N LEU A 7 45.66 -6.50 37.53
CA LEU A 7 44.32 -6.10 38.00
C LEU A 7 43.97 -4.66 37.57
N LYS A 8 44.95 -3.75 37.56
CA LYS A 8 44.79 -2.35 37.11
C LYS A 8 44.60 -2.21 35.60
N ILE A 9 45.09 -3.17 34.81
CA ILE A 9 44.90 -3.19 33.34
C ILE A 9 43.50 -3.72 32.99
N LEU A 10 43.00 -4.69 33.76
CA LEU A 10 41.67 -5.25 33.59
C LEU A 10 40.57 -4.22 33.92
N THR A 11 40.72 -3.45 35.01
CA THR A 11 39.75 -2.41 35.38
C THR A 11 39.74 -1.22 34.42
N LYS A 12 40.89 -0.87 33.84
CA LYS A 12 41.00 0.17 32.80
C LYS A 12 40.37 -0.27 31.47
N SER A 13 40.54 -1.53 31.08
CA SER A 13 39.90 -2.08 29.88
C SER A 13 38.38 -2.16 30.03
N PHE A 14 37.90 -2.48 31.23
CA PHE A 14 36.47 -2.47 31.54
C PHE A 14 35.86 -1.05 31.44
N TRP A 15 36.55 -0.04 31.96
CA TRP A 15 36.14 1.37 31.81
C TRP A 15 36.18 1.86 30.35
N LEU A 16 37.15 1.41 29.56
CA LEU A 16 37.24 1.73 28.13
C LEU A 16 36.10 1.10 27.31
N ILE A 17 35.69 -0.13 27.65
CA ILE A 17 34.57 -0.80 26.97
C ILE A 17 33.25 -0.10 27.32
N ILE A 18 33.04 0.30 28.57
CA ILE A 18 31.84 1.05 29.00
C ILE A 18 31.73 2.40 28.28
N LEU A 19 32.86 3.09 28.07
CA LEU A 19 32.91 4.37 27.35
C LEU A 19 32.56 4.24 25.86
N CYS A 20 32.95 3.13 25.21
CA CYS A 20 32.61 2.88 23.80
C CYS A 20 31.14 2.48 23.58
N VAL A 21 30.53 1.76 24.53
CA VAL A 21 29.14 1.32 24.40
C VAL A 21 28.15 2.48 24.54
N SER A 22 28.41 3.45 25.41
CA SER A 22 27.56 4.63 25.57
C SER A 22 27.63 5.59 24.37
N ALA A 23 28.78 5.67 23.70
CA ALA A 23 28.93 6.46 22.47
C ALA A 23 28.11 5.88 21.29
N SER A 24 27.98 4.55 21.21
CA SER A 24 27.16 3.90 20.16
C SER A 24 25.66 4.11 20.37
N THR A 25 25.18 4.20 21.61
CA THR A 25 23.75 4.45 21.89
C THR A 25 23.30 5.87 21.55
N LEU A 26 24.21 6.85 21.55
CA LEU A 26 23.90 8.23 21.18
C LEU A 26 23.83 8.45 19.66
N LEU A 27 24.39 7.54 18.85
CA LEU A 27 24.44 7.67 17.39
C LEU A 27 23.17 7.18 16.66
N CYS A 28 22.21 6.59 17.36
CA CYS A 28 20.99 6.03 16.76
C CYS A 28 19.73 6.83 17.13
N MET A 29 19.77 8.15 16.94
CA MET A 29 18.57 8.97 16.82
C MET A 29 18.48 9.41 15.36
N VAL A 30 17.95 8.54 14.51
CA VAL A 30 17.52 8.93 13.17
C VAL A 30 16.20 9.67 13.36
N PRO A 31 16.12 10.99 13.11
CA PRO A 31 14.83 11.63 12.98
C PRO A 31 14.16 11.02 11.76
N ALA A 32 13.12 10.22 11.98
CA ALA A 32 12.21 9.79 10.94
C ALA A 32 11.36 11.01 10.51
N SER A 33 12.01 12.00 9.89
CA SER A 33 11.32 13.04 9.13
C SER A 33 10.88 12.41 7.81
N GLY A 34 9.92 11.49 7.90
CA GLY A 34 9.12 11.13 6.75
C GLY A 34 8.21 12.32 6.48
N ASP A 35 8.47 13.06 5.41
CA ASP A 35 7.53 14.07 4.92
C ASP A 35 6.16 13.40 4.79
N THR A 36 5.21 13.76 5.66
CA THR A 36 3.84 13.22 5.65
C THR A 36 3.03 13.85 4.52
N HIS A 37 3.59 13.91 3.31
CA HIS A 37 2.87 14.33 2.13
C HIS A 37 2.18 13.10 1.53
N ILE A 38 0.91 12.92 1.88
CA ILE A 38 0.06 11.90 1.24
C ILE A 38 -0.08 12.28 -0.24
N THR A 39 0.63 11.56 -1.09
CA THR A 39 0.63 11.81 -2.54
C THR A 39 -0.49 11.01 -3.17
N ALA A 40 -1.43 11.70 -3.81
CA ALA A 40 -2.54 11.04 -4.50
C ALA A 40 -2.02 10.09 -5.58
N LEU A 41 -2.52 8.85 -5.57
CA LEU A 41 -2.16 7.84 -6.55
C LEU A 41 -2.86 8.14 -7.88
N SER A 42 -2.14 7.87 -8.96
CA SER A 42 -2.66 7.96 -10.32
C SER A 42 -2.27 6.70 -11.10
N PRO A 43 -3.06 6.32 -12.13
CA PRO A 43 -2.74 5.14 -12.92
C PRO A 43 -1.40 5.32 -13.65
N SER A 44 -0.54 4.31 -13.54
CA SER A 44 0.68 4.20 -14.34
C SER A 44 0.37 4.10 -15.83
N LYS A 45 1.28 4.60 -16.68
CA LYS A 45 1.15 4.62 -18.15
C LYS A 45 0.79 3.26 -18.77
N GLY A 46 1.22 2.17 -18.14
CA GLY A 46 0.96 0.80 -18.63
C GLY A 46 -0.39 0.21 -18.23
N GLN A 47 -0.99 0.66 -17.11
CA GLN A 47 -2.19 0.05 -16.54
C GLN A 47 -3.41 0.09 -17.48
N PRO A 48 -3.70 1.18 -18.22
CA PRO A 48 -4.79 1.18 -19.21
C PRO A 48 -4.63 0.08 -20.26
N ARG A 49 -3.39 -0.17 -20.73
CA ARG A 49 -3.13 -1.25 -21.70
C ARG A 49 -3.37 -2.63 -21.10
N ILE A 50 -2.94 -2.83 -19.85
CA ILE A 50 -3.15 -4.07 -19.11
C ILE A 50 -4.64 -4.35 -18.96
N VAL A 51 -5.45 -3.35 -18.60
CA VAL A 51 -6.91 -3.51 -18.45
C VAL A 51 -7.59 -3.92 -19.77
N LYS A 52 -7.19 -3.33 -20.91
CA LYS A 52 -7.70 -3.74 -22.23
C LYS A 52 -7.39 -5.20 -22.52
N LEU A 53 -6.15 -5.62 -22.27
CA LEU A 53 -5.71 -7.01 -22.48
C LEU A 53 -6.44 -7.97 -21.54
N LEU A 54 -6.56 -7.62 -20.26
CA LEU A 54 -7.29 -8.41 -19.28
C LEU A 54 -8.73 -8.62 -19.71
N ASN A 55 -9.43 -7.55 -20.10
CA ASN A 55 -10.81 -7.65 -20.57
C ASN A 55 -10.91 -8.54 -21.83
N TYR A 56 -9.97 -8.42 -22.78
CA TYR A 56 -9.92 -9.29 -23.95
C TYR A 56 -9.75 -10.76 -23.58
N PHE A 57 -8.81 -11.09 -22.68
CA PHE A 57 -8.57 -12.46 -22.26
C PHE A 57 -9.74 -13.04 -21.47
N VAL A 58 -10.30 -12.28 -20.52
CA VAL A 58 -11.46 -12.73 -19.73
C VAL A 58 -12.67 -12.96 -20.62
N GLN A 59 -12.94 -12.09 -21.58
CA GLN A 59 -14.11 -12.27 -22.45
C GLN A 59 -13.95 -13.43 -23.45
N ARG A 60 -12.73 -13.67 -23.95
CA ARG A 60 -12.51 -14.59 -25.07
C ARG A 60 -11.97 -15.96 -24.67
N HIS A 61 -11.22 -16.03 -23.56
CA HIS A 61 -10.50 -17.23 -23.14
C HIS A 61 -10.93 -17.78 -21.77
N HIS A 62 -11.75 -17.06 -21.00
CA HIS A 62 -12.27 -17.58 -19.74
C HIS A 62 -13.27 -18.71 -20.00
N TYR A 63 -13.19 -19.80 -19.22
CA TYR A 63 -14.06 -20.98 -19.37
C TYR A 63 -15.54 -20.63 -19.30
N ARG A 64 -15.92 -19.83 -18.29
CA ARG A 64 -17.25 -19.23 -18.23
C ARG A 64 -17.31 -18.04 -19.17
N LYS A 65 -18.20 -18.07 -20.15
CA LYS A 65 -18.46 -16.91 -21.02
C LYS A 65 -19.17 -15.83 -20.19
N VAL A 66 -18.44 -14.81 -19.79
CA VAL A 66 -18.98 -13.66 -19.06
C VAL A 66 -18.87 -12.43 -19.93
N LYS A 67 -19.95 -11.65 -20.00
CA LYS A 67 -19.92 -10.32 -20.61
C LYS A 67 -19.69 -9.29 -19.52
N LEU A 68 -18.83 -8.32 -19.80
CA LEU A 68 -18.68 -7.15 -18.94
C LEU A 68 -19.87 -6.24 -19.21
N ASN A 69 -20.86 -6.25 -18.32
CA ASN A 69 -22.12 -5.50 -18.37
C ASN A 69 -22.43 -4.90 -16.98
N ASP A 70 -23.51 -4.12 -16.88
CA ASP A 70 -23.95 -3.42 -15.67
C ASP A 70 -24.11 -4.36 -14.46
N GLU A 71 -24.60 -5.58 -14.68
CA GLU A 71 -24.76 -6.58 -13.62
C GLU A 71 -23.40 -7.06 -13.08
N LEU A 72 -22.48 -7.43 -13.97
CA LEU A 72 -21.13 -7.84 -13.56
C LEU A 72 -20.37 -6.67 -12.93
N SER A 73 -20.53 -5.44 -13.42
CA SER A 73 -19.86 -4.28 -12.84
C SER A 73 -20.36 -3.96 -11.43
N ALA A 74 -21.65 -4.20 -11.14
CA ALA A 74 -22.17 -4.03 -9.78
C ALA A 74 -21.47 -5.00 -8.81
N HIS A 75 -21.32 -6.26 -9.23
CA HIS A 75 -20.57 -7.25 -8.46
C HIS A 75 -19.09 -6.89 -8.30
N ILE A 76 -18.43 -6.39 -9.36
CA ILE A 76 -17.04 -5.94 -9.29
C ILE A 76 -16.91 -4.76 -8.31
N PHE A 77 -17.84 -3.80 -8.34
CA PHE A 77 -17.84 -2.65 -7.43
C PHE A 77 -17.96 -3.07 -5.97
N ASP A 78 -18.93 -3.94 -5.66
CA ASP A 78 -19.15 -4.39 -4.29
C ASP A 78 -17.94 -5.19 -3.77
N ARG A 79 -17.33 -6.03 -4.62
CA ARG A 79 -16.08 -6.73 -4.29
C ARG A 79 -14.90 -5.79 -4.12
N TYR A 80 -14.84 -4.72 -4.90
CA TYR A 80 -13.79 -3.71 -4.75
C TYR A 80 -13.90 -3.00 -3.40
N LEU A 81 -15.10 -2.59 -3.00
CA LEU A 81 -15.33 -2.00 -1.67
C LEU A 81 -14.99 -2.97 -0.53
N GLU A 82 -15.37 -4.24 -0.66
CA GLU A 82 -15.02 -5.28 0.31
C GLU A 82 -13.50 -5.49 0.40
N SER A 83 -12.78 -5.38 -0.71
CA SER A 83 -11.31 -5.48 -0.71
C SER A 83 -10.61 -4.25 -0.15
N LEU A 84 -11.22 -3.07 -0.29
CA LEU A 84 -10.67 -1.79 0.15
C LEU A 84 -10.88 -1.60 1.65
N ASP A 85 -12.08 -1.92 2.15
CA ASP A 85 -12.44 -1.76 3.56
C ASP A 85 -13.30 -2.93 4.07
N PRO A 86 -12.69 -4.12 4.31
CA PRO A 86 -13.43 -5.31 4.72
C PRO A 86 -14.12 -5.15 6.07
N ASN A 87 -13.53 -4.36 6.97
CA ASN A 87 -14.06 -4.08 8.31
C ASN A 87 -14.94 -2.83 8.35
N ARG A 88 -15.18 -2.16 7.21
CA ARG A 88 -16.00 -0.94 7.10
C ARG A 88 -15.61 0.15 8.11
N SER A 89 -14.32 0.30 8.36
CA SER A 89 -13.78 1.19 9.39
C SER A 89 -13.21 2.50 8.84
N PHE A 90 -13.05 2.62 7.52
CA PHE A 90 -12.41 3.76 6.86
C PHE A 90 -13.38 4.60 6.03
N LEU A 91 -14.27 3.95 5.27
CA LEU A 91 -15.19 4.66 4.38
C LEU A 91 -16.48 5.07 5.09
N TYR A 92 -16.91 6.33 4.89
CA TYR A 92 -18.23 6.77 5.33
C TYR A 92 -19.33 6.35 4.34
N ALA A 93 -20.56 6.23 4.83
CA ALA A 93 -21.73 5.95 4.00
C ALA A 93 -21.93 6.99 2.89
N THR A 94 -21.61 8.26 3.17
CA THR A 94 -21.66 9.35 2.19
C THR A 94 -20.65 9.16 1.06
N ASP A 95 -19.48 8.60 1.34
CA ASP A 95 -18.46 8.38 0.31
C ASP A 95 -18.86 7.23 -0.60
N VAL A 96 -19.35 6.13 -0.03
CA VAL A 96 -19.93 5.04 -0.81
C VAL A 96 -21.08 5.53 -1.70
N GLN A 97 -21.91 6.45 -1.20
CA GLN A 97 -23.00 7.03 -1.97
C GLN A 97 -22.51 7.90 -3.14
N LYS A 98 -21.46 8.72 -2.96
CA LYS A 98 -20.85 9.51 -4.04
C LYS A 98 -20.39 8.63 -5.20
N PHE A 99 -19.82 7.47 -4.90
CA PHE A 99 -19.31 6.53 -5.90
C PHE A 99 -20.34 5.47 -6.35
N SER A 100 -21.57 5.52 -5.86
CA SER A 100 -22.62 4.53 -6.21
C SER A 100 -22.90 4.42 -7.71
N HIS A 101 -22.72 5.50 -8.46
CA HIS A 101 -22.85 5.54 -9.92
C HIS A 101 -21.87 4.59 -10.65
N LEU A 102 -20.76 4.22 -10.01
CA LEU A 102 -19.79 3.27 -10.55
C LEU A 102 -20.34 1.86 -10.64
N ARG A 103 -21.37 1.50 -9.87
CA ARG A 103 -21.99 0.16 -9.94
C ARG A 103 -22.43 -0.22 -11.35
N SER A 104 -23.02 0.70 -12.10
CA SER A 104 -23.51 0.45 -13.46
C SER A 104 -22.66 1.07 -14.56
N ARG A 105 -21.57 1.77 -14.21
CA ARG A 105 -20.69 2.46 -15.19
C ARG A 105 -19.26 1.93 -15.20
N LEU A 106 -18.90 1.06 -14.26
CA LEU A 106 -17.56 0.49 -14.21
C LEU A 106 -17.26 -0.40 -15.41
N ASP A 107 -18.24 -1.12 -15.94
CA ASP A 107 -18.09 -1.91 -17.16
C ASP A 107 -17.64 -1.02 -18.33
N ASP A 108 -18.28 0.11 -18.49
CA ASP A 108 -18.01 1.15 -19.47
C ASP A 108 -16.62 1.78 -19.32
N GLN A 109 -16.23 2.05 -18.07
CA GLN A 109 -14.91 2.60 -17.75
C GLN A 109 -13.80 1.58 -18.02
N LEU A 110 -14.00 0.32 -17.63
CA LEU A 110 -13.06 -0.77 -17.86
C LEU A 110 -12.92 -1.09 -19.35
N ARG A 111 -14.02 -1.09 -20.12
CA ARG A 111 -13.98 -1.21 -21.59
C ARG A 111 -13.16 -0.11 -22.25
N ARG A 112 -13.29 1.13 -21.75
CA ARG A 112 -12.54 2.30 -22.22
C ARG A 112 -11.15 2.43 -21.59
N ALA A 113 -10.80 1.54 -20.65
CA ALA A 113 -9.57 1.59 -19.85
C ALA A 113 -9.35 2.91 -19.11
N GLN A 114 -10.44 3.51 -18.63
CA GLN A 114 -10.45 4.72 -17.82
C GLN A 114 -10.42 4.32 -16.34
N LEU A 115 -9.32 4.61 -15.65
CA LEU A 115 -9.11 4.18 -14.26
C LEU A 115 -9.26 5.32 -13.24
N ALA A 116 -9.44 6.55 -13.70
CA ALA A 116 -9.45 7.74 -12.84
C ALA A 116 -10.48 7.65 -11.70
N ALA A 117 -11.68 7.13 -11.97
CA ALA A 117 -12.73 7.04 -10.95
C ALA A 117 -12.41 5.97 -9.88
N VAL A 118 -11.77 4.87 -10.27
CA VAL A 118 -11.36 3.80 -9.32
C VAL A 118 -10.25 4.31 -8.39
N PHE A 119 -9.28 5.04 -8.95
CA PHE A 119 -8.23 5.70 -8.17
C PHE A 119 -8.78 6.82 -7.28
N SER A 120 -9.77 7.57 -7.76
CA SER A 120 -10.44 8.61 -6.96
C SER A 120 -11.24 8.05 -5.78
N LEU A 121 -11.71 6.80 -5.83
CA LEU A 121 -12.33 6.13 -4.70
C LEU A 121 -11.29 5.57 -3.72
N PHE A 122 -10.07 5.29 -4.19
CA PHE A 122 -8.98 4.80 -3.34
C PHE A 122 -8.29 5.92 -2.55
N ASN A 123 -8.07 7.06 -3.19
CA ASN A 123 -7.45 8.24 -2.58
C ASN A 123 -8.40 8.94 -1.61
#